data_AF-A0A1C3RKU5-F1
#
_entry.id   AF-A0A1C3RKU5-F1
#
_cell.length_a   1.000
_cell.length_b   1.000
_cell.length_c   1.000
_cell.angle_alpha   90.00
_cell.angle_beta   90.00
_cell.angle_gamma   90.00
#
_symmetry.space_group_name_H-M   'P 1'
#
loop_
_entity.id
_entity.type
_entity.pdbx_description
1 polymer ?
#
loop_
_entity_poly.entity_id
_entity_poly.type
_entity_poly.pdbx_seq_one_letter_code
_entity_poly.pdbx_strand_id
1 'polypeptide(L)'
;MQIVFPDSIEGIPAFYQSCQGDEEKIKFIVKGLIEHDLLDYAESFTRLACSEFHTSFWPFINLLCILTKAGKKVESISVAANIMKTSRMSGDVMCDQVVFEIYSIMRDFMQANQKDVVQALMELAARLRPYGKRLISSSGELAPLSQDEFKAKITKAIEEFKQGKTALPFVLDHFNKCELKDISAFKGKKVLGVFRQRAYSSKEARDVEFLEFYPKTALPLGLDYRTFYHDAFVHTKHYSAEDYIEQIDRLEKEVREWRPDYIYIDNLLSHHEPEITERVQARLAAWKAEYGFKVIGFFADAWGNKQKKAIGQTMELADAFHHSHSTYIGTLPEDVEKKTLCFPCPYPRSIFDCPDVEKDIFTLFHGTLNPMRVPWATKILESDLNVKMHFSNHHVKGEVATMDAYARALSRAKVSLILTARTTMQTAMTGTVWEAILTNSMILEEESVEAPHYLVPFVHYVPFCSYAQLKHYIKYLEQDEELVSLIRQNASDFYDQYYSPDHFWSGILSLADANH
;
A
#
# COMPACT_ATOMS: atom_id res chain seq x y z
N MET A 1 -37.06 0.33 22.82
CA MET A 1 -36.69 0.75 24.19
C MET A 1 -37.01 2.24 24.31
N GLN A 2 -37.92 2.64 25.19
CA GLN A 2 -38.13 4.08 25.45
C GLN A 2 -37.02 4.55 26.38
N ILE A 3 -36.21 5.49 25.90
CA ILE A 3 -35.17 6.13 26.69
C ILE A 3 -35.74 7.45 27.19
N VAL A 4 -35.84 7.60 28.51
CA VAL A 4 -36.20 8.86 29.14
C VAL A 4 -34.90 9.57 29.47
N PHE A 5 -34.64 10.67 28.76
CA PHE A 5 -33.48 11.51 29.03
C PHE A 5 -33.70 12.33 30.30
N PRO A 6 -32.63 12.61 31.08
CA PRO A 6 -32.75 13.51 32.21
C PRO A 6 -33.15 14.92 31.76
N ASP A 7 -33.97 15.60 32.54
CA ASP A 7 -34.48 16.95 32.24
C ASP A 7 -33.38 18.04 32.26
N SER A 8 -32.18 17.70 32.76
CA SER A 8 -31.03 18.59 32.82
C SER A 8 -29.69 17.85 32.61
N ILE A 9 -28.66 18.58 32.19
CA ILE A 9 -27.29 18.07 31.96
C ILE A 9 -26.69 17.51 33.26
N GLU A 10 -27.06 18.06 34.42
CA GLU A 10 -26.62 17.59 35.72
C GLU A 10 -27.13 16.17 36.05
N GLY A 11 -28.17 15.69 35.36
CA GLY A 11 -28.69 14.33 35.51
C GLY A 11 -27.95 13.27 34.67
N ILE A 12 -27.05 13.69 33.77
CA ILE A 12 -26.29 12.80 32.88
C ILE A 12 -25.46 11.76 33.64
N PRO A 13 -24.80 12.06 34.78
CA PRO A 13 -24.05 11.05 35.52
C PRO A 13 -24.89 9.89 36.04
N ALA A 14 -26.06 10.17 36.62
CA ALA A 14 -26.97 9.14 37.10
C ALA A 14 -27.57 8.33 35.94
N PHE A 15 -27.91 9.01 34.84
CA PHE A 15 -28.41 8.36 33.64
C PHE A 15 -27.35 7.46 32.98
N TYR A 16 -26.10 7.90 32.94
CA TYR A 16 -24.97 7.11 32.46
C TYR A 16 -24.71 5.87 33.34
N GLN A 17 -24.75 6.01 34.67
CA GLN A 17 -24.62 4.85 35.58
C GLN A 17 -25.71 3.79 35.33
N SER A 18 -26.91 4.19 34.90
CA SER A 18 -27.98 3.27 34.50
C SER A 18 -27.69 2.47 33.21
N CYS A 19 -26.65 2.86 32.47
CA CYS A 19 -26.16 2.16 31.30
C CYS A 19 -25.19 1.03 31.65
N GLN A 20 -24.76 0.90 32.91
CA GLN A 20 -23.91 -0.18 33.44
C GLN A 20 -22.62 -0.44 32.62
N GLY A 21 -22.15 0.57 31.88
CA GLY A 21 -20.99 0.40 31.01
C GLY A 21 -21.20 -0.47 29.77
N ASP A 22 -22.43 -0.68 29.34
CA ASP A 22 -22.71 -1.36 28.07
C ASP A 22 -22.36 -0.45 26.88
N GLU A 23 -21.32 -0.80 26.13
CA GLU A 23 -20.79 -0.02 25.00
C GLU A 23 -21.82 0.19 23.89
N GLU A 24 -22.62 -0.83 23.56
CA GLU A 24 -23.63 -0.74 22.51
C GLU A 24 -24.80 0.15 22.94
N LYS A 25 -25.17 0.09 24.23
CA LYS A 25 -26.16 0.99 24.82
C LYS A 25 -25.68 2.45 24.83
N ILE A 26 -24.41 2.68 25.15
CA ILE A 26 -23.77 4.01 25.09
C ILE A 26 -23.78 4.54 23.65
N LYS A 27 -23.37 3.72 22.66
CA LYS A 27 -23.42 4.09 21.23
C LYS A 27 -24.84 4.46 20.80
N PHE A 28 -25.82 3.66 21.18
CA PHE A 28 -27.22 3.90 20.85
C PHE A 28 -27.75 5.20 21.47
N ILE A 29 -27.42 5.48 22.73
CA ILE A 29 -27.82 6.71 23.45
C ILE A 29 -27.19 7.95 22.83
N VAL A 30 -25.87 7.92 22.56
CA VAL A 30 -25.17 9.04 21.94
C VAL A 30 -25.76 9.32 20.55
N LYS A 31 -26.04 8.28 19.76
CA LYS A 31 -26.73 8.43 18.47
C LYS A 31 -28.10 9.11 18.62
N GLY A 32 -28.93 8.66 19.56
CA GLY A 32 -30.25 9.23 19.81
C GLY A 32 -30.21 10.69 20.28
N LEU A 33 -29.31 11.03 21.21
CA LEU A 33 -29.12 12.42 21.66
C LEU A 33 -28.80 13.35 20.49
N ILE A 34 -27.99 12.86 19.54
CA ILE A 34 -27.59 13.67 18.40
C ILE A 34 -28.67 13.75 17.32
N GLU A 35 -29.41 12.66 17.07
CA GLU A 35 -30.57 12.66 16.16
C GLU A 35 -31.66 13.65 16.62
N HIS A 36 -31.68 14.01 17.90
CA HIS A 36 -32.60 14.99 18.51
C HIS A 36 -31.98 16.37 18.77
N ASP A 37 -30.79 16.67 18.22
CA ASP A 37 -30.07 17.95 18.37
C ASP A 37 -29.74 18.33 19.84
N LEU A 38 -29.59 17.34 20.72
CA LEU A 38 -29.19 17.51 22.12
C LEU A 38 -27.66 17.40 22.28
N LEU A 39 -26.92 18.25 21.55
CA LEU A 39 -25.46 18.14 21.43
C LEU A 39 -24.73 18.31 22.77
N ASP A 40 -25.18 19.21 23.64
CA ASP A 40 -24.57 19.44 24.96
C ASP A 40 -24.71 18.20 25.86
N TYR A 41 -25.81 17.45 25.71
CA TYR A 41 -26.03 16.19 26.39
C TYR A 41 -25.16 15.08 25.80
N ALA A 42 -25.05 14.99 24.48
CA ALA A 42 -24.20 14.02 23.80
C ALA A 42 -22.72 14.22 24.17
N GLU A 43 -22.25 15.46 24.22
CA GLU A 43 -20.89 15.80 24.63
C GLU A 43 -20.65 15.42 26.10
N SER A 44 -21.53 15.85 27.00
CA SER A 44 -21.39 15.59 28.43
C SER A 44 -21.46 14.09 28.75
N PHE A 45 -22.37 13.35 28.11
CA PHE A 45 -22.51 11.90 28.26
C PHE A 45 -21.28 11.14 27.72
N THR A 46 -20.74 11.56 26.58
CA THR A 46 -19.52 10.97 25.99
C THR A 46 -18.28 11.24 26.84
N ARG A 47 -18.14 12.46 27.38
CA ARG A 47 -17.05 12.81 28.30
C ARG A 47 -17.06 11.92 29.54
N LEU A 48 -18.24 11.71 30.12
CA LEU A 48 -18.40 10.85 31.29
C LEU A 48 -18.08 9.39 30.97
N ALA A 49 -18.58 8.88 29.83
CA ALA A 49 -18.30 7.53 29.36
C ALA A 49 -16.81 7.23 29.27
N CYS A 50 -16.04 8.18 28.76
CA CYS A 50 -14.61 7.98 28.55
C CYS A 50 -13.76 8.21 29.81
N SER A 51 -14.31 8.88 30.84
CA SER A 51 -13.65 8.96 32.14
C SER A 51 -13.67 7.64 32.90
N GLU A 52 -14.68 6.79 32.64
CA GLU A 52 -14.79 5.46 33.25
C GLU A 52 -14.21 4.34 32.38
N PHE A 53 -14.33 4.45 31.05
CA PHE A 53 -13.69 3.53 30.10
C PHE A 53 -12.30 4.02 29.72
N HIS A 54 -11.30 3.67 30.52
CA HIS A 54 -9.88 3.91 30.20
C HIS A 54 -9.41 3.24 28.88
N THR A 55 -10.26 2.45 28.21
CA THR A 55 -9.88 1.59 27.08
C THR A 55 -10.73 1.72 25.80
N SER A 56 -11.83 2.50 25.77
CA SER A 56 -12.67 2.61 24.55
C SER A 56 -12.87 4.06 24.09
N PHE A 57 -12.11 4.48 23.08
CA PHE A 57 -12.24 5.81 22.44
C PHE A 57 -13.40 5.91 21.43
N TRP A 58 -14.08 4.79 21.13
CA TRP A 58 -15.16 4.70 20.14
C TRP A 58 -16.33 5.69 20.33
N PRO A 59 -16.79 5.99 21.57
CA PRO A 59 -17.86 6.97 21.77
C PRO A 59 -17.48 8.39 21.32
N PHE A 60 -16.23 8.82 21.56
CA PHE A 60 -15.74 10.12 21.12
C PHE A 60 -15.57 10.21 19.61
N ILE A 61 -15.10 9.12 19.03
CA ILE A 61 -14.91 8.97 17.59
C ILE A 61 -16.27 9.08 16.88
N ASN A 62 -17.32 8.43 17.39
CA ASN A 62 -18.70 8.59 16.90
C ASN A 62 -19.24 10.01 17.08
N LEU A 63 -19.03 10.64 18.24
CA LEU A 63 -19.43 12.03 18.48
C LEU A 63 -18.75 13.00 17.49
N LEU A 64 -17.46 12.76 17.19
CA LEU A 64 -16.72 13.50 16.19
C LEU A 64 -17.35 13.38 14.80
N CYS A 65 -17.64 12.15 14.33
CA CYS A 65 -18.27 11.91 13.03
C CYS A 65 -19.53 12.75 12.85
N ILE A 66 -20.36 12.78 13.90
CA ILE A 66 -21.71 13.30 13.81
C ILE A 66 -21.70 14.82 13.96
N LEU A 67 -20.87 15.39 14.85
CA LEU A 67 -20.65 16.84 14.91
C LEU A 67 -20.11 17.40 13.58
N THR A 68 -19.18 16.67 12.95
CA THR A 68 -18.68 17.04 11.61
C THR A 68 -19.79 16.96 10.55
N LYS A 69 -20.64 15.92 10.58
CA LYS A 69 -21.79 15.78 9.66
C LYS A 69 -22.84 16.88 9.83
N ALA A 70 -23.00 17.41 11.04
CA ALA A 70 -23.90 18.51 11.34
C ALA A 70 -23.31 19.90 11.01
N GLY A 71 -22.10 19.99 10.44
CA GLY A 71 -21.44 21.27 10.15
C GLY A 71 -20.92 22.01 11.40
N LYS A 72 -20.91 21.35 12.57
CA LYS A 72 -20.47 21.88 13.86
C LYS A 72 -18.95 21.78 13.99
N LYS A 73 -18.27 22.62 13.19
CA LYS A 73 -16.81 22.58 13.00
C LYS A 73 -16.03 22.87 14.29
N VAL A 74 -16.50 23.77 15.16
CA VAL A 74 -15.77 24.17 16.37
C VAL A 74 -15.85 23.10 17.46
N GLU A 75 -17.00 22.47 17.57
CA GLU A 75 -17.36 21.46 18.55
C GLU A 75 -16.66 20.13 18.22
N SER A 76 -16.65 19.73 16.95
CA SER A 76 -15.86 18.58 16.49
C SER A 76 -14.36 18.76 16.79
N ILE A 77 -13.81 19.96 16.62
CA ILE A 77 -12.41 20.25 16.97
C ILE A 77 -12.18 20.15 18.49
N SER A 78 -13.09 20.68 19.31
CA SER A 78 -13.01 20.58 20.77
C SER A 78 -13.00 19.12 21.22
N VAL A 79 -13.86 18.30 20.63
CA VAL A 79 -13.91 16.85 20.88
C VAL A 79 -12.62 16.15 20.46
N ALA A 80 -12.13 16.39 19.24
CA ALA A 80 -10.83 15.84 18.78
C ALA A 80 -9.66 16.26 19.69
N ALA A 81 -9.61 17.52 20.10
CA ALA A 81 -8.56 18.04 20.97
C ALA A 81 -8.60 17.39 22.37
N ASN A 82 -9.80 17.15 22.90
CA ASN A 82 -9.98 16.46 24.18
C ASN A 82 -9.57 14.99 24.07
N ILE A 83 -9.98 14.27 23.03
CA ILE A 83 -9.52 12.89 22.74
C ILE A 83 -7.98 12.80 22.75
N MET A 84 -7.31 13.73 22.06
CA MET A 84 -5.85 13.78 21.96
C MET A 84 -5.16 14.17 23.28
N LYS A 85 -5.86 14.88 24.17
CA LYS A 85 -5.36 15.27 25.50
C LYS A 85 -5.48 14.11 26.49
N THR A 86 -6.59 13.35 26.44
CA THR A 86 -6.84 12.22 27.35
C THR A 86 -5.96 11.02 27.00
N SER A 87 -5.74 10.73 25.72
CA SER A 87 -4.82 9.68 25.24
C SER A 87 -3.35 9.91 25.61
N ARG A 88 -2.93 11.17 25.83
CA ARG A 88 -1.58 11.49 26.33
C ARG A 88 -1.37 11.14 27.79
N MET A 89 -2.42 11.02 28.59
CA MET A 89 -2.29 10.73 30.02
C MET A 89 -2.11 9.24 30.32
N SER A 90 -2.46 8.34 29.39
CA SER A 90 -2.35 6.89 29.57
C SER A 90 -1.00 6.29 29.18
N GLY A 91 -0.11 7.04 28.51
CA GLY A 91 1.24 6.57 28.16
C GLY A 91 1.29 5.43 27.12
N ASP A 92 0.16 4.98 26.62
CA ASP A 92 0.06 3.83 25.71
C ASP A 92 0.11 4.22 24.22
N VAL A 93 0.52 3.23 23.41
CA VAL A 93 0.55 3.14 21.94
C VAL A 93 -0.78 3.52 21.25
N MET A 94 -1.84 3.80 22.01
CA MET A 94 -3.18 4.13 21.55
C MET A 94 -3.36 5.50 20.89
N CYS A 95 -2.41 6.44 21.02
CA CYS A 95 -2.47 7.73 20.32
C CYS A 95 -2.58 7.55 18.80
N ASP A 96 -1.88 6.56 18.26
CA ASP A 96 -1.82 6.32 16.82
C ASP A 96 -3.08 5.61 16.30
N GLN A 97 -3.70 4.74 17.10
CA GLN A 97 -5.01 4.14 16.81
C GLN A 97 -6.15 5.16 16.84
N VAL A 98 -6.10 6.10 17.77
CA VAL A 98 -7.09 7.19 17.89
C VAL A 98 -6.96 8.16 16.70
N VAL A 99 -5.73 8.52 16.32
CA VAL A 99 -5.48 9.30 15.10
C VAL A 99 -5.97 8.51 13.88
N PHE A 100 -5.66 7.22 13.78
CA PHE A 100 -6.11 6.35 12.69
C PHE A 100 -7.64 6.29 12.58
N GLU A 101 -8.37 6.17 13.69
CA GLU A 101 -9.83 6.14 13.69
C GLU A 101 -10.45 7.50 13.33
N ILE A 102 -9.91 8.60 13.86
CA ILE A 102 -10.31 9.96 13.45
C ILE A 102 -10.15 10.10 11.93
N TYR A 103 -9.04 9.62 11.38
CA TYR A 103 -8.79 9.63 9.94
C TYR A 103 -9.65 8.65 9.13
N SER A 104 -9.96 7.46 9.67
CA SER A 104 -10.85 6.46 9.05
C SER A 104 -12.25 7.03 8.88
N ILE A 105 -12.73 7.75 9.89
CA ILE A 105 -14.01 8.45 9.87
C ILE A 105 -14.03 9.66 8.96
N MET A 106 -12.93 10.41 8.93
CA MET A 106 -12.78 11.44 7.92
C MET A 106 -12.77 10.83 6.53
N ARG A 107 -12.17 9.66 6.31
CA ARG A 107 -12.20 8.94 5.02
C ARG A 107 -13.59 8.54 4.59
N ASP A 108 -14.40 8.05 5.51
CA ASP A 108 -15.78 7.70 5.20
C ASP A 108 -16.62 8.97 4.89
N PHE A 109 -16.24 10.13 5.46
CA PHE A 109 -16.77 11.45 5.09
C PHE A 109 -16.21 11.98 3.75
N MET A 110 -14.95 11.68 3.40
CA MET A 110 -14.26 12.07 2.16
C MET A 110 -14.95 11.49 0.91
N GLN A 111 -15.71 10.40 1.05
CA GLN A 111 -16.47 9.81 -0.05
C GLN A 111 -17.71 10.66 -0.45
N ALA A 112 -18.14 11.64 0.38
CA ALA A 112 -19.41 12.33 0.20
C ALA A 112 -19.34 13.76 -0.41
N ASN A 113 -18.19 14.46 -0.40
CA ASN A 113 -18.06 15.81 -0.98
C ASN A 113 -16.59 16.20 -1.20
N GLN A 114 -16.11 16.31 -2.45
CA GLN A 114 -14.67 16.21 -2.78
C GLN A 114 -13.86 17.52 -2.90
N LYS A 115 -14.45 18.68 -3.20
CA LYS A 115 -13.66 19.91 -3.45
C LYS A 115 -13.19 20.64 -2.18
N ASP A 116 -13.91 20.54 -1.07
CA ASP A 116 -13.54 21.16 0.22
C ASP A 116 -12.54 20.31 1.03
N VAL A 117 -12.15 19.14 0.52
CA VAL A 117 -11.41 18.10 1.25
C VAL A 117 -9.93 18.41 1.35
N VAL A 118 -9.29 18.83 0.26
CA VAL A 118 -7.87 19.23 0.30
C VAL A 118 -7.69 20.41 1.25
N GLN A 119 -8.61 21.37 1.22
CA GLN A 119 -8.62 22.52 2.11
C GLN A 119 -8.86 22.11 3.58
N ALA A 120 -9.85 21.25 3.86
CA ALA A 120 -10.12 20.75 5.21
C ALA A 120 -8.97 19.89 5.77
N LEU A 121 -8.32 19.08 4.93
CA LEU A 121 -7.13 18.31 5.27
C LEU A 121 -5.94 19.22 5.55
N MET A 122 -5.74 20.27 4.76
CA MET A 122 -4.71 21.27 4.99
C MET A 122 -4.98 22.08 6.27
N GLU A 123 -6.23 22.41 6.58
CA GLU A 123 -6.64 23.08 7.82
C GLU A 123 -6.48 22.19 9.05
N LEU A 124 -6.86 20.91 8.95
CA LEU A 124 -6.65 19.95 10.02
C LEU A 124 -5.16 19.67 10.21
N ALA A 125 -4.40 19.49 9.14
CA ALA A 125 -2.95 19.28 9.23
C ALA A 125 -2.24 20.50 9.83
N ALA A 126 -2.65 21.72 9.47
CA ALA A 126 -2.18 22.95 10.09
C ALA A 126 -2.51 23.04 11.60
N ARG A 127 -3.59 22.38 12.04
CA ARG A 127 -4.01 22.33 13.46
C ARG A 127 -3.41 21.15 14.23
N LEU A 128 -3.14 20.03 13.56
CA LEU A 128 -2.37 18.89 14.06
C LEU A 128 -0.85 19.15 14.02
N ARG A 129 -0.42 20.27 13.44
CA ARG A 129 0.98 20.76 13.34
C ARG A 129 1.79 20.65 14.65
N PRO A 130 1.25 20.92 15.86
CA PRO A 130 1.99 20.72 17.11
C PRO A 130 2.24 19.24 17.47
N TYR A 131 1.43 18.33 16.95
CA TYR A 131 1.46 16.89 17.22
C TYR A 131 2.31 16.14 16.19
N GLY A 132 2.18 16.48 14.90
CA GLY A 132 3.05 15.96 13.83
C GLY A 132 4.53 16.33 14.00
N LYS A 133 4.82 17.46 14.66
CA LYS A 133 6.19 17.81 15.08
C LYS A 133 6.85 16.67 15.88
N ARG A 134 6.13 15.95 16.75
CA ARG A 134 6.69 14.83 17.53
C ARG A 134 6.85 13.52 16.73
N LEU A 135 5.98 13.25 15.75
CA LEU A 135 6.13 12.06 14.89
C LEU A 135 7.37 12.17 13.97
N ILE A 136 7.64 13.38 13.46
CA ILE A 136 8.84 13.66 12.64
C ILE A 136 10.09 13.92 13.50
N SER A 137 9.94 14.33 14.77
CA SER A 137 11.08 14.63 15.68
C SER A 137 11.40 13.53 16.70
N SER A 138 10.68 12.40 16.71
CA SER A 138 10.93 11.29 17.65
C SER A 138 11.90 10.25 17.10
N SER A 139 12.04 10.15 15.77
CA SER A 139 13.33 9.79 15.18
C SER A 139 14.27 10.96 15.46
N GLY A 140 15.30 10.75 16.28
CA GLY A 140 16.23 11.84 16.64
C GLY A 140 16.61 12.65 15.40
N GLU A 141 16.61 13.98 15.49
CA GLU A 141 16.98 14.85 14.39
C GLU A 141 18.44 14.56 14.00
N LEU A 142 18.66 13.54 13.17
CA LEU A 142 19.93 13.30 12.54
C LEU A 142 20.20 14.54 11.71
N ALA A 143 21.21 15.30 12.14
CA ALA A 143 21.65 16.47 11.43
C ALA A 143 21.88 16.07 9.96
N PRO A 144 21.40 16.87 9.00
CA PRO A 144 21.73 16.63 7.62
C PRO A 144 23.26 16.66 7.48
N LEU A 145 23.80 15.76 6.65
CA LEU A 145 25.19 15.83 6.23
C LEU A 145 25.44 17.21 5.62
N SER A 146 26.63 17.77 5.77
CA SER A 146 27.04 18.89 4.93
C SER A 146 27.03 18.50 3.45
N GLN A 147 27.03 19.49 2.55
CA GLN A 147 27.03 19.23 1.11
C GLN A 147 28.22 18.34 0.70
N ASP A 148 29.41 18.62 1.24
CA ASP A 148 30.62 17.85 0.96
C ASP A 148 30.54 16.42 1.53
N GLU A 149 30.02 16.25 2.75
CA GLU A 149 29.82 14.92 3.34
C GLU A 149 28.78 14.10 2.58
N PHE A 150 27.69 14.73 2.13
CA PHE A 150 26.65 14.07 1.33
C PHE A 150 27.20 13.61 -0.02
N LYS A 151 27.92 14.49 -0.74
CA LYS A 151 28.58 14.17 -2.01
C LYS A 151 29.63 13.07 -1.83
N ALA A 152 30.46 13.17 -0.79
CA ALA A 152 31.48 12.17 -0.49
C ALA A 152 30.86 10.81 -0.17
N LYS A 153 29.74 10.79 0.58
CA LYS A 153 29.01 9.57 0.91
C LYS A 153 28.49 8.86 -0.35
N ILE A 154 27.84 9.59 -1.25
CA ILE A 154 27.32 9.01 -2.51
C ILE A 154 28.46 8.53 -3.40
N THR A 155 29.48 9.37 -3.60
CA THR A 155 30.63 9.03 -4.46
C THR A 155 31.34 7.78 -3.95
N LYS A 156 31.56 7.70 -2.64
CA LYS A 156 32.16 6.53 -1.99
C LYS A 156 31.29 5.29 -2.16
N ALA A 157 29.98 5.38 -1.92
CA ALA A 157 29.07 4.23 -2.05
C ALA A 157 29.05 3.67 -3.48
N ILE A 158 29.03 4.54 -4.49
CA ILE A 158 29.08 4.15 -5.91
C ILE A 158 30.42 3.49 -6.25
N GLU A 159 31.54 4.05 -5.79
CA GLU A 159 32.86 3.48 -6.04
C GLU A 159 33.03 2.12 -5.36
N GLU A 160 32.59 1.98 -4.11
CA GLU A 160 32.59 0.70 -3.39
C GLU A 160 31.71 -0.34 -4.09
N PHE A 161 30.55 0.05 -4.62
CA PHE A 161 29.68 -0.83 -5.40
C PHE A 161 30.34 -1.29 -6.70
N LYS A 162 30.95 -0.37 -7.47
CA LYS A 162 31.69 -0.70 -8.71
C LYS A 162 32.89 -1.62 -8.46
N GLN A 163 33.53 -1.49 -7.31
CA GLN A 163 34.64 -2.35 -6.89
C GLN A 163 34.19 -3.71 -6.32
N GLY A 164 32.88 -3.98 -6.26
CA GLY A 164 32.33 -5.21 -5.65
C GLY A 164 32.54 -5.30 -4.13
N LYS A 165 32.80 -4.17 -3.46
CA LYS A 165 32.97 -4.10 -2.00
C LYS A 165 31.64 -4.01 -1.26
N THR A 166 30.59 -3.57 -1.94
CA THR A 166 29.24 -3.52 -1.40
C THR A 166 28.53 -4.84 -1.73
N ALA A 167 27.98 -5.50 -0.72
CA ALA A 167 27.19 -6.71 -0.91
C ALA A 167 25.95 -6.42 -1.76
N LEU A 168 25.55 -7.40 -2.56
CA LEU A 168 24.28 -7.32 -3.29
C LEU A 168 23.10 -7.33 -2.31
N PRO A 169 21.96 -6.72 -2.68
CA PRO A 169 20.74 -6.79 -1.89
C PRO A 169 20.32 -8.24 -1.62
N PHE A 170 19.92 -8.52 -0.38
CA PHE A 170 19.63 -9.88 0.10
C PHE A 170 18.57 -10.63 -0.71
N VAL A 171 17.61 -9.93 -1.33
CA VAL A 171 16.62 -10.59 -2.22
C VAL A 171 17.30 -11.29 -3.40
N LEU A 172 18.43 -10.77 -3.89
CA LEU A 172 19.19 -11.41 -4.96
C LEU A 172 19.86 -12.71 -4.51
N ASP A 173 20.30 -12.80 -3.25
CA ASP A 173 20.81 -14.06 -2.70
C ASP A 173 19.72 -15.13 -2.62
N HIS A 174 18.48 -14.73 -2.38
CA HIS A 174 17.33 -15.63 -2.44
C HIS A 174 17.04 -16.08 -3.87
N PHE A 175 17.02 -15.12 -4.81
CA PHE A 175 16.78 -15.38 -6.23
C PHE A 175 17.85 -16.28 -6.87
N ASN A 176 19.13 -16.04 -6.57
CA ASN A 176 20.27 -16.78 -7.13
C ASN A 176 20.33 -18.25 -6.69
N LYS A 177 19.52 -18.66 -5.70
CA LYS A 177 19.38 -20.08 -5.31
C LYS A 177 18.45 -20.85 -6.24
N CYS A 178 17.63 -20.16 -7.02
CA CYS A 178 16.78 -20.79 -8.01
C CYS A 178 17.62 -21.20 -9.23
N GLU A 179 17.49 -22.45 -9.68
CA GLU A 179 18.06 -22.87 -10.96
C GLU A 179 17.25 -22.23 -12.10
N LEU A 180 17.75 -21.12 -12.63
CA LEU A 180 17.08 -20.37 -13.68
C LEU A 180 17.29 -21.04 -15.05
N LYS A 181 16.20 -21.43 -15.69
CA LYS A 181 16.22 -21.78 -17.12
C LYS A 181 16.20 -20.51 -17.95
N ASP A 182 16.90 -20.50 -19.08
CA ASP A 182 16.80 -19.41 -20.04
C ASP A 182 15.33 -19.18 -20.45
N ILE A 183 14.89 -17.92 -20.54
CA ILE A 183 13.50 -17.56 -20.86
C ILE A 183 13.03 -18.19 -22.19
N SER A 184 13.95 -18.42 -23.14
CA SER A 184 13.66 -19.10 -24.41
C SER A 184 13.13 -20.52 -24.23
N ALA A 185 13.44 -21.20 -23.12
CA ALA A 185 12.91 -22.53 -22.79
C ALA A 185 11.39 -22.51 -22.56
N PHE A 186 10.82 -21.34 -22.25
CA PHE A 186 9.39 -21.14 -22.03
C PHE A 186 8.66 -20.55 -23.24
N LYS A 187 9.33 -20.33 -24.37
CA LYS A 187 8.69 -19.76 -25.56
C LYS A 187 7.52 -20.63 -26.03
N GLY A 188 6.37 -20.00 -26.24
CA GLY A 188 5.11 -20.65 -26.64
C GLY A 188 4.35 -21.30 -25.49
N LYS A 189 4.87 -21.28 -24.25
CA LYS A 189 4.15 -21.72 -23.06
C LYS A 189 2.96 -20.81 -22.79
N LYS A 190 1.85 -21.42 -22.40
CA LYS A 190 0.58 -20.74 -22.13
C LYS A 190 0.44 -20.40 -20.66
N VAL A 191 0.29 -19.12 -20.35
CA VAL A 191 0.10 -18.61 -18.99
C VAL A 191 -1.28 -17.97 -18.86
N LEU A 192 -2.14 -18.56 -18.03
CA LEU A 192 -3.43 -17.98 -17.67
C LEU A 192 -3.28 -17.16 -16.39
N GLY A 193 -3.28 -15.84 -16.53
CA GLY A 193 -3.34 -14.91 -15.41
C GLY A 193 -4.76 -14.83 -14.85
N VAL A 194 -4.98 -15.27 -13.61
CA VAL A 194 -6.26 -15.20 -12.91
C VAL A 194 -6.17 -14.10 -11.85
N PHE A 195 -6.69 -12.91 -12.20
CA PHE A 195 -6.59 -11.71 -11.37
C PHE A 195 -7.95 -11.08 -11.09
N ARG A 196 -8.05 -10.33 -9.98
CA ARG A 196 -9.14 -9.37 -9.82
C ARG A 196 -9.01 -8.26 -10.86
N GLN A 197 -10.10 -7.82 -11.46
CA GLN A 197 -10.09 -6.65 -12.34
C GLN A 197 -9.99 -5.37 -11.52
N ARG A 198 -10.80 -5.24 -10.46
CA ARG A 198 -10.98 -4.01 -9.68
C ARG A 198 -10.19 -4.01 -8.36
N ALA A 199 -9.72 -2.84 -7.97
CA ALA A 199 -9.22 -2.60 -6.62
C ALA A 199 -10.39 -2.50 -5.62
N TYR A 200 -10.19 -2.86 -4.34
CA TYR A 200 -11.10 -2.50 -3.23
C TYR A 200 -12.60 -2.85 -3.32
N SER A 201 -12.98 -4.00 -3.86
CA SER A 201 -14.36 -4.51 -3.81
C SER A 201 -15.44 -3.58 -4.34
N SER A 202 -15.11 -2.55 -5.12
CA SER A 202 -16.11 -1.64 -5.68
C SER A 202 -16.11 -1.68 -7.19
N LYS A 203 -17.31 -1.73 -7.80
CA LYS A 203 -17.50 -1.61 -9.25
C LYS A 203 -17.05 -0.23 -9.79
N GLU A 204 -16.88 0.74 -8.90
CA GLU A 204 -16.41 2.09 -9.19
C GLU A 204 -14.91 2.26 -9.00
N ALA A 205 -14.23 1.25 -8.45
CA ALA A 205 -12.81 1.33 -8.22
C ALA A 205 -12.00 1.20 -9.52
N ARG A 206 -10.75 1.67 -9.44
CA ARG A 206 -9.78 1.55 -10.52
C ARG A 206 -9.47 0.09 -10.84
N ASP A 207 -9.06 -0.13 -12.08
CA ASP A 207 -8.46 -1.40 -12.47
C ASP A 207 -7.13 -1.59 -11.74
N VAL A 208 -6.81 -2.83 -11.40
CA VAL A 208 -5.49 -3.16 -10.86
C VAL A 208 -4.44 -3.10 -11.97
N GLU A 209 -3.26 -2.59 -11.64
CA GLU A 209 -2.16 -2.42 -12.58
C GLU A 209 -1.65 -3.75 -13.18
N PHE A 210 -1.86 -4.85 -12.47
CA PHE A 210 -1.45 -6.20 -12.90
C PHE A 210 -2.09 -6.61 -14.23
N LEU A 211 -3.28 -6.09 -14.55
CA LEU A 211 -3.95 -6.39 -15.81
C LEU A 211 -3.16 -5.92 -17.03
N GLU A 212 -2.38 -4.86 -16.87
CA GLU A 212 -1.53 -4.34 -17.94
C GLU A 212 -0.11 -4.91 -17.84
N PHE A 213 0.41 -5.06 -16.64
CA PHE A 213 1.83 -5.37 -16.42
C PHE A 213 2.21 -6.77 -16.91
N TYR A 214 1.45 -7.79 -16.51
CA TYR A 214 1.79 -9.17 -16.86
C TYR A 214 1.70 -9.47 -18.36
N PRO A 215 0.62 -9.13 -19.11
CA PRO A 215 0.62 -9.37 -20.55
C PRO A 215 1.69 -8.55 -21.30
N LYS A 216 1.93 -7.28 -20.92
CA LYS A 216 2.93 -6.44 -21.56
C LYS A 216 4.37 -6.87 -21.28
N THR A 217 4.60 -7.70 -20.26
CA THR A 217 5.91 -8.29 -19.97
C THR A 217 6.05 -9.72 -20.49
N ALA A 218 4.99 -10.52 -20.50
CA ALA A 218 5.01 -11.91 -20.93
C ALA A 218 5.07 -12.05 -22.47
N LEU A 219 4.22 -11.32 -23.19
CA LEU A 219 4.06 -11.48 -24.65
C LEU A 219 5.35 -11.17 -25.43
N PRO A 220 6.13 -10.11 -25.12
CA PRO A 220 7.41 -9.85 -25.80
C PRO A 220 8.44 -10.97 -25.64
N LEU A 221 8.35 -11.76 -24.57
CA LEU A 221 9.22 -12.91 -24.29
C LEU A 221 8.77 -14.18 -25.03
N GLY A 222 7.69 -14.09 -25.81
CA GLY A 222 7.14 -15.19 -26.58
C GLY A 222 6.30 -16.16 -25.76
N LEU A 223 5.87 -15.80 -24.56
CA LEU A 223 4.83 -16.52 -23.83
C LEU A 223 3.46 -16.26 -24.50
N ASP A 224 2.58 -17.26 -24.52
CA ASP A 224 1.17 -17.08 -24.90
C ASP A 224 0.39 -16.76 -23.62
N TYR A 225 -0.09 -15.53 -23.48
CA TYR A 225 -0.65 -15.03 -22.23
C TYR A 225 -2.12 -14.64 -22.38
N ARG A 226 -2.97 -15.07 -21.44
CA ARG A 226 -4.36 -14.64 -21.33
C ARG A 226 -4.68 -14.23 -19.91
N THR A 227 -5.65 -13.32 -19.77
CA THR A 227 -6.17 -12.90 -18.46
C THR A 227 -7.60 -13.38 -18.29
N PHE A 228 -7.89 -13.97 -17.13
CA PHE A 228 -9.23 -14.25 -16.63
C PHE A 228 -9.50 -13.37 -15.41
N TYR A 229 -10.65 -12.68 -15.40
CA TYR A 229 -11.05 -11.80 -14.30
C TYR A 229 -11.95 -12.52 -13.31
N HIS A 230 -11.62 -12.40 -12.03
CA HIS A 230 -12.28 -13.19 -10.99
C HIS A 230 -12.95 -12.37 -9.87
N ASP A 231 -13.31 -11.12 -10.14
CA ASP A 231 -13.91 -10.20 -9.17
C ASP A 231 -15.06 -10.79 -8.34
N ALA A 232 -15.84 -11.75 -8.88
CA ALA A 232 -16.92 -12.38 -8.13
C ALA A 232 -16.42 -13.22 -6.95
N PHE A 233 -15.21 -13.77 -7.05
CA PHE A 233 -14.63 -14.56 -5.97
C PHE A 233 -14.17 -13.69 -4.80
N VAL A 234 -13.69 -12.47 -5.09
CA VAL A 234 -13.11 -11.54 -4.11
C VAL A 234 -14.17 -10.68 -3.43
N HIS A 235 -15.28 -10.41 -4.12
CA HIS A 235 -16.20 -9.33 -3.76
C HIS A 235 -17.59 -9.85 -3.41
N THR A 236 -17.69 -10.83 -2.51
CA THR A 236 -18.95 -11.52 -2.16
C THR A 236 -20.11 -10.60 -1.76
N LYS A 237 -19.84 -9.37 -1.30
CA LYS A 237 -20.87 -8.34 -1.04
C LYS A 237 -21.58 -7.80 -2.29
N HIS A 238 -21.01 -8.01 -3.47
CA HIS A 238 -21.45 -7.44 -4.75
C HIS A 238 -21.84 -8.49 -5.79
N TYR A 239 -21.71 -9.77 -5.44
CA TYR A 239 -21.95 -10.90 -6.32
C TYR A 239 -22.76 -11.96 -5.56
N SER A 240 -23.66 -12.63 -6.28
CA SER A 240 -24.49 -13.72 -5.78
C SER A 240 -23.73 -15.06 -5.77
N ALA A 241 -24.30 -16.08 -5.13
CA ALA A 241 -23.77 -17.44 -5.21
C ALA A 241 -23.82 -17.98 -6.65
N GLU A 242 -24.81 -17.57 -7.43
CA GLU A 242 -24.95 -17.91 -8.85
C GLU A 242 -23.82 -17.28 -9.68
N ASP A 243 -23.47 -16.02 -9.43
CA ASP A 243 -22.34 -15.34 -10.10
C ASP A 243 -21.02 -16.09 -9.85
N TYR A 244 -20.84 -16.58 -8.62
CA TYR A 244 -19.68 -17.39 -8.25
C TYR A 244 -19.62 -18.71 -9.04
N ILE A 245 -20.74 -19.44 -9.13
CA ILE A 245 -20.82 -20.69 -9.90
C ILE A 245 -20.54 -20.42 -11.38
N GLU A 246 -21.15 -19.39 -11.95
CA GLU A 246 -20.93 -19.01 -13.35
C GLU A 246 -19.45 -18.68 -13.62
N GLN A 247 -18.78 -17.95 -12.73
CA GLN A 247 -17.36 -17.65 -12.90
C GLN A 247 -16.46 -18.89 -12.80
N ILE A 248 -16.78 -19.84 -11.91
CA ILE A 248 -16.06 -21.13 -11.87
C ILE A 248 -16.24 -21.89 -13.19
N ASP A 249 -17.47 -22.00 -13.68
CA ASP A 249 -17.76 -22.72 -14.92
C ASP A 249 -17.08 -22.07 -16.13
N ARG A 250 -17.00 -20.73 -16.14
CA ARG A 250 -16.27 -19.97 -17.16
C ARG A 250 -14.76 -20.19 -17.07
N LEU A 251 -14.18 -20.21 -15.87
CA LEU A 251 -12.77 -20.50 -15.67
C LEU A 251 -12.46 -21.94 -16.10
N GLU A 252 -13.29 -22.90 -15.73
CA GLU A 252 -13.18 -24.29 -16.16
C GLU A 252 -13.16 -24.41 -17.69
N LYS A 253 -14.12 -23.73 -18.34
CA LYS A 253 -14.21 -23.70 -19.79
C LYS A 253 -12.93 -23.16 -20.42
N GLU A 254 -12.40 -22.05 -19.92
CA GLU A 254 -11.16 -21.45 -20.42
C GLU A 254 -9.97 -22.41 -20.26
N VAL A 255 -9.82 -23.02 -19.08
CA VAL A 255 -8.75 -24.00 -18.81
C VAL A 255 -8.88 -25.21 -19.74
N ARG A 256 -10.09 -25.75 -19.92
CA ARG A 256 -10.35 -26.92 -20.75
C ARG A 256 -10.12 -26.65 -22.24
N GLU A 257 -10.51 -25.49 -22.74
CA GLU A 257 -10.43 -25.14 -24.16
C GLU A 257 -9.04 -24.63 -24.55
N TRP A 258 -8.44 -23.76 -23.74
CA TRP A 258 -7.15 -23.14 -24.07
C TRP A 258 -5.95 -23.99 -23.64
N ARG A 259 -6.11 -24.84 -22.62
CA ARG A 259 -5.07 -25.74 -22.07
C ARG A 259 -3.80 -24.98 -21.67
N PRO A 260 -3.86 -24.14 -20.61
CA PRO A 260 -2.68 -23.43 -20.13
C PRO A 260 -1.62 -24.42 -19.63
N ASP A 261 -0.34 -24.05 -19.75
CA ASP A 261 0.76 -24.73 -19.06
C ASP A 261 0.85 -24.26 -17.60
N TYR A 262 0.54 -22.99 -17.37
CA TYR A 262 0.60 -22.34 -16.05
C TYR A 262 -0.68 -21.54 -15.78
N ILE A 263 -1.20 -21.63 -14.56
CA ILE A 263 -2.20 -20.74 -14.00
C ILE A 263 -1.51 -19.88 -12.95
N TYR A 264 -1.47 -18.57 -13.19
CA TYR A 264 -0.87 -17.59 -12.31
C TYR A 264 -1.98 -16.81 -11.60
N ILE A 265 -2.15 -17.03 -10.31
CA ILE A 265 -3.36 -16.65 -9.58
C ILE A 265 -3.04 -15.72 -8.41
N ASP A 266 -3.71 -14.58 -8.32
CA ASP A 266 -3.53 -13.66 -7.18
C ASP A 266 -4.18 -14.21 -5.88
N ASN A 267 -4.36 -13.35 -4.87
CA ASN A 267 -4.96 -13.65 -3.57
C ASN A 267 -6.35 -14.33 -3.56
N LEU A 268 -6.87 -14.79 -4.70
CA LEU A 268 -8.05 -15.65 -4.81
C LEU A 268 -8.09 -16.76 -3.74
N LEU A 269 -6.93 -17.34 -3.45
CA LEU A 269 -6.83 -18.47 -2.54
C LEU A 269 -6.85 -18.10 -1.04
N SER A 270 -7.14 -16.85 -0.71
CA SER A 270 -7.00 -16.29 0.64
C SER A 270 -8.24 -15.55 1.18
N HIS A 271 -9.40 -15.78 0.56
CA HIS A 271 -10.61 -15.00 0.84
C HIS A 271 -11.23 -15.22 2.23
N HIS A 272 -12.06 -14.25 2.62
CA HIS A 272 -12.72 -14.20 3.92
C HIS A 272 -13.81 -15.27 4.10
N GLU A 273 -14.26 -15.92 3.03
CA GLU A 273 -15.25 -16.98 3.05
C GLU A 273 -14.56 -18.33 2.80
N PRO A 274 -14.32 -19.14 3.85
CA PRO A 274 -13.59 -20.40 3.74
C PRO A 274 -14.24 -21.37 2.75
N GLU A 275 -15.57 -21.45 2.73
CA GLU A 275 -16.32 -22.38 1.88
C GLU A 275 -16.09 -22.12 0.38
N ILE A 276 -16.04 -20.85 -0.02
CA ILE A 276 -15.73 -20.44 -1.40
C ILE A 276 -14.28 -20.83 -1.73
N THR A 277 -13.35 -20.51 -0.82
CA THR A 277 -11.92 -20.79 -1.00
C THR A 277 -11.67 -22.29 -1.17
N GLU A 278 -12.23 -23.12 -0.30
CA GLU A 278 -12.10 -24.58 -0.35
C GLU A 278 -12.68 -25.15 -1.65
N ARG A 279 -13.83 -24.65 -2.10
CA ARG A 279 -14.46 -25.11 -3.35
C ARG A 279 -13.65 -24.71 -4.59
N VAL A 280 -13.10 -23.50 -4.64
CA VAL A 280 -12.19 -23.08 -5.72
C VAL A 280 -10.92 -23.94 -5.71
N GLN A 281 -10.30 -24.15 -4.55
CA GLN A 281 -9.10 -24.98 -4.41
C GLN A 281 -9.35 -26.42 -4.85
N ALA A 282 -10.45 -27.03 -4.43
CA ALA A 282 -10.81 -28.40 -4.82
C ALA A 282 -11.01 -28.53 -6.34
N ARG A 283 -11.63 -27.53 -6.98
CA ARG A 283 -11.80 -27.49 -8.44
C ARG A 283 -10.48 -27.32 -9.17
N LEU A 284 -9.64 -26.37 -8.74
CA LEU A 284 -8.30 -26.18 -9.30
C LEU A 284 -7.44 -27.43 -9.15
N ALA A 285 -7.49 -28.13 -8.01
CA ALA A 285 -6.78 -29.39 -7.80
C ALA A 285 -7.26 -30.48 -8.77
N ALA A 286 -8.58 -30.62 -8.96
CA ALA A 286 -9.14 -31.57 -9.90
C ALA A 286 -8.72 -31.26 -11.35
N TRP A 287 -8.82 -30.01 -11.78
CA TRP A 287 -8.40 -29.57 -13.11
C TRP A 287 -6.89 -29.69 -13.32
N LYS A 288 -6.09 -29.42 -12.28
CA LYS A 288 -4.64 -29.63 -12.31
C LYS A 288 -4.31 -31.08 -12.57
N ALA A 289 -4.98 -32.00 -11.87
CA ALA A 289 -4.81 -33.44 -12.07
C ALA A 289 -5.28 -33.91 -13.47
N GLU A 290 -6.37 -33.34 -13.99
CA GLU A 290 -6.93 -33.70 -15.29
C GLU A 290 -6.12 -33.13 -16.47
N TYR A 291 -5.64 -31.90 -16.36
CA TYR A 291 -5.10 -31.12 -17.47
C TYR A 291 -3.58 -30.91 -17.40
N GLY A 292 -2.95 -31.18 -16.25
CA GLY A 292 -1.50 -31.20 -16.09
C GLY A 292 -0.80 -29.85 -16.05
N PHE A 293 -1.54 -28.75 -15.84
CA PHE A 293 -0.94 -27.42 -15.68
C PHE A 293 -0.29 -27.22 -14.31
N LYS A 294 0.47 -26.14 -14.18
CA LYS A 294 1.08 -25.67 -12.94
C LYS A 294 0.31 -24.51 -12.31
N VAL A 295 0.29 -24.43 -10.99
CA VAL A 295 -0.35 -23.34 -10.24
C VAL A 295 0.72 -22.49 -9.57
N ILE A 296 0.69 -21.19 -9.83
CA ILE A 296 1.57 -20.20 -9.23
C ILE A 296 0.72 -19.24 -8.40
N GLY A 297 0.89 -19.25 -7.08
CA GLY A 297 0.18 -18.33 -6.18
C GLY A 297 0.90 -16.98 -6.07
N PHE A 298 0.18 -15.88 -6.23
CA PHE A 298 0.73 -14.52 -6.22
C PHE A 298 0.16 -13.67 -5.07
N PHE A 299 1.06 -13.10 -4.29
CA PHE A 299 0.74 -12.27 -3.12
C PHE A 299 1.45 -10.91 -3.19
N ALA A 300 0.75 -9.92 -3.74
CA ALA A 300 1.33 -8.61 -4.10
C ALA A 300 1.61 -7.66 -2.93
N ASP A 301 0.82 -7.75 -1.85
CA ASP A 301 0.82 -6.80 -0.73
C ASP A 301 1.59 -7.35 0.48
N ALA A 302 1.79 -6.54 1.54
CA ALA A 302 2.51 -6.89 2.78
C ALA A 302 1.54 -7.06 3.95
N TRP A 303 0.63 -8.05 3.90
CA TRP A 303 -0.38 -8.22 4.96
C TRP A 303 0.14 -8.99 6.20
N GLY A 304 1.46 -9.04 6.39
CA GLY A 304 2.13 -9.75 7.49
C GLY A 304 1.64 -11.19 7.63
N ASN A 305 1.12 -11.54 8.81
CA ASN A 305 0.67 -12.89 9.15
C ASN A 305 -0.51 -13.41 8.31
N LYS A 306 -1.38 -12.53 7.79
CA LYS A 306 -2.52 -12.96 6.97
C LYS A 306 -2.06 -13.65 5.70
N GLN A 307 -0.99 -13.13 5.10
CA GLN A 307 -0.42 -13.65 3.87
C GLN A 307 0.35 -14.95 4.10
N LYS A 308 1.11 -15.05 5.19
CA LYS A 308 1.74 -16.32 5.60
C LYS A 308 0.69 -17.42 5.77
N LYS A 309 -0.42 -17.10 6.42
CA LYS A 309 -1.55 -18.02 6.57
C LYS A 309 -2.12 -18.43 5.21
N ALA A 310 -2.31 -17.48 4.31
CA ALA A 310 -2.82 -17.74 2.98
C ALA A 310 -1.89 -18.63 2.13
N ILE A 311 -0.59 -18.37 2.17
CA ILE A 311 0.43 -19.23 1.54
C ILE A 311 0.34 -20.65 2.12
N GLY A 312 0.30 -20.78 3.46
CA GLY A 312 0.16 -22.08 4.12
C GLY A 312 -1.14 -22.83 3.75
N GLN A 313 -2.25 -22.12 3.55
CA GLN A 313 -3.52 -22.72 3.12
C GLN A 313 -3.51 -23.23 1.67
N THR A 314 -2.46 -22.93 0.91
CA THR A 314 -2.41 -23.18 -0.55
C THR A 314 -1.20 -23.99 -0.98
N MET A 315 -0.36 -24.40 -0.03
CA MET A 315 0.90 -25.10 -0.26
C MET A 315 0.78 -26.42 -1.01
N GLU A 316 -0.32 -27.15 -0.82
CA GLU A 316 -0.57 -28.42 -1.50
C GLU A 316 -1.02 -28.23 -2.96
N LEU A 317 -1.66 -27.09 -3.26
CA LEU A 317 -2.16 -26.80 -4.60
C LEU A 317 -1.07 -26.17 -5.48
N ALA A 318 -0.32 -25.21 -4.91
CA ALA A 318 0.64 -24.40 -5.65
C ALA A 318 1.96 -25.14 -5.89
N ASP A 319 2.46 -25.04 -7.11
CA ASP A 319 3.80 -25.52 -7.49
C ASP A 319 4.87 -24.44 -7.19
N ALA A 320 4.47 -23.16 -7.22
CA ALA A 320 5.33 -22.05 -6.84
C ALA A 320 4.52 -20.90 -6.23
N PHE A 321 5.22 -20.02 -5.52
CA PHE A 321 4.68 -18.79 -4.94
C PHE A 321 5.51 -17.60 -5.40
N HIS A 322 4.84 -16.48 -5.67
CA HIS A 322 5.46 -15.19 -5.88
C HIS A 322 4.93 -14.19 -4.85
N HIS A 323 5.83 -13.47 -4.18
CA HIS A 323 5.49 -12.30 -3.39
C HIS A 323 6.51 -11.18 -3.57
N SER A 324 6.09 -9.94 -3.33
CA SER A 324 6.96 -8.76 -3.49
C SER A 324 7.50 -8.18 -2.18
N HIS A 325 7.28 -8.86 -1.04
CA HIS A 325 7.72 -8.38 0.27
C HIS A 325 8.88 -9.19 0.84
N SER A 326 10.04 -8.54 0.94
CA SER A 326 11.28 -9.14 1.42
C SER A 326 11.24 -9.53 2.89
N THR A 327 10.31 -8.96 3.67
CA THR A 327 10.10 -9.31 5.09
C THR A 327 9.58 -10.73 5.30
N TYR A 328 9.15 -11.43 4.24
CA TYR A 328 8.76 -12.83 4.31
C TYR A 328 9.92 -13.81 4.18
N ILE A 329 11.02 -13.40 3.55
CA ILE A 329 12.16 -14.29 3.31
C ILE A 329 12.70 -14.80 4.65
N GLY A 330 12.89 -16.13 4.73
CA GLY A 330 13.36 -16.80 5.94
C GLY A 330 12.33 -16.87 7.09
N THR A 331 11.08 -16.46 6.83
CA THR A 331 10.00 -16.52 7.83
C THR A 331 8.87 -17.47 7.44
N LEU A 332 8.92 -18.03 6.23
CA LEU A 332 8.04 -19.11 5.79
C LEU A 332 8.63 -20.46 6.20
N PRO A 333 7.80 -21.52 6.31
CA PRO A 333 8.29 -22.90 6.43
C PRO A 333 9.29 -23.25 5.32
N GLU A 334 10.31 -24.06 5.62
CA GLU A 334 11.42 -24.34 4.68
C GLU A 334 10.95 -24.92 3.34
N ASP A 335 9.96 -25.81 3.37
CA ASP A 335 9.32 -26.43 2.22
C ASP A 335 8.55 -25.43 1.35
N VAL A 336 7.93 -24.42 1.98
CA VAL A 336 7.25 -23.31 1.30
C VAL A 336 8.27 -22.32 0.73
N GLU A 337 9.30 -21.97 1.50
CA GLU A 337 10.37 -21.06 1.11
C GLU A 337 11.08 -21.55 -0.16
N LYS A 338 11.34 -22.87 -0.28
CA LYS A 338 11.91 -23.52 -1.47
C LYS A 338 11.04 -23.41 -2.73
N LYS A 339 9.74 -23.14 -2.57
CA LYS A 339 8.78 -22.90 -3.66
C LYS A 339 8.51 -21.43 -3.91
N THR A 340 9.19 -20.52 -3.20
CA THR A 340 8.83 -19.11 -3.16
C THR A 340 9.86 -18.23 -3.85
N LEU A 341 9.39 -17.40 -4.77
CA LEU A 341 10.11 -16.31 -5.39
C LEU A 341 9.72 -14.99 -4.70
N CYS A 342 10.69 -14.35 -4.05
CA CYS A 342 10.55 -12.96 -3.64
C CYS A 342 11.07 -12.06 -4.77
N PHE A 343 10.18 -11.36 -5.48
CA PHE A 343 10.54 -10.50 -6.60
C PHE A 343 9.56 -9.32 -6.71
N PRO A 344 9.94 -8.16 -7.26
CA PRO A 344 8.92 -7.17 -7.63
C PRO A 344 7.93 -7.73 -8.66
N CYS A 345 6.78 -7.09 -8.81
CA CYS A 345 5.94 -7.38 -9.98
C CYS A 345 6.72 -7.09 -11.27
N PRO A 346 6.45 -7.80 -12.38
CA PRO A 346 7.12 -7.53 -13.64
C PRO A 346 6.60 -6.22 -14.25
N TYR A 347 7.34 -5.12 -14.07
CA TYR A 347 6.95 -3.81 -14.60
C TYR A 347 7.30 -3.70 -16.11
N PRO A 348 6.36 -3.32 -16.98
CA PRO A 348 6.61 -3.22 -18.42
C PRO A 348 7.32 -1.91 -18.77
N ARG A 349 8.58 -2.00 -19.20
CA ARG A 349 9.33 -0.84 -19.72
C ARG A 349 8.57 -0.11 -20.83
N SER A 350 7.80 -0.82 -21.66
CA SER A 350 6.99 -0.23 -22.74
C SER A 350 5.92 0.78 -22.29
N ILE A 351 5.54 0.80 -21.00
CA ILE A 351 4.63 1.81 -20.44
C ILE A 351 5.40 3.03 -19.95
N PHE A 352 6.53 2.79 -19.27
CA PHE A 352 7.24 3.78 -18.47
C PHE A 352 8.39 4.45 -19.22
N ASP A 353 8.87 3.86 -20.30
CA ASP A 353 9.82 4.48 -21.21
C ASP A 353 9.11 5.51 -22.08
N CYS A 354 9.13 6.77 -21.63
CA CYS A 354 8.54 7.92 -22.31
C CYS A 354 9.64 8.85 -22.84
N PRO A 355 10.40 8.46 -23.89
CA PRO A 355 11.56 9.22 -24.37
C PRO A 355 11.20 10.60 -24.96
N ASP A 356 9.93 10.80 -25.32
CA ASP A 356 9.38 12.04 -25.84
C ASP A 356 8.98 13.05 -24.75
N VAL A 357 9.08 12.68 -23.47
CA VAL A 357 8.68 13.53 -22.34
C VAL A 357 9.90 14.25 -21.76
N GLU A 358 9.86 15.58 -21.78
CA GLU A 358 10.87 16.42 -21.12
C GLU A 358 10.78 16.33 -19.59
N LYS A 359 11.93 16.22 -18.91
CA LYS A 359 12.04 16.23 -17.45
C LYS A 359 12.05 17.65 -16.88
N ASP A 360 10.88 18.30 -16.92
CA ASP A 360 10.68 19.69 -16.50
C ASP A 360 10.28 19.88 -15.01
N ILE A 361 10.01 18.79 -14.28
CA ILE A 361 9.74 18.81 -12.85
C ILE A 361 10.99 18.32 -12.13
N PHE A 362 11.56 19.12 -11.22
CA PHE A 362 12.72 18.66 -10.46
C PHE A 362 12.35 17.52 -9.50
N THR A 363 11.51 17.78 -8.50
CA THR A 363 11.01 16.74 -7.58
C THR A 363 9.50 16.55 -7.71
N LEU A 364 9.05 15.30 -7.86
CA LEU A 364 7.64 14.92 -7.90
C LEU A 364 7.31 13.93 -6.80
N PHE A 365 6.30 14.22 -5.99
CA PHE A 365 5.57 13.21 -5.24
C PHE A 365 4.31 12.82 -6.01
N HIS A 366 4.12 11.53 -6.29
CA HIS A 366 2.87 11.00 -6.83
C HIS A 366 2.40 9.84 -5.96
N GLY A 367 1.20 9.94 -5.37
CA GLY A 367 0.60 8.82 -4.67
C GLY A 367 -0.62 9.19 -3.85
N THR A 368 -1.20 8.21 -3.18
CA THR A 368 -2.37 8.44 -2.31
C THR A 368 -1.98 9.29 -1.10
N LEU A 369 -2.79 10.29 -0.76
CA LEU A 369 -2.68 10.94 0.54
C LEU A 369 -3.27 10.02 1.61
N ASN A 370 -2.41 9.54 2.50
CA ASN A 370 -2.84 8.79 3.69
C ASN A 370 -2.46 9.57 4.95
N PRO A 371 -3.04 9.25 6.12
CA PRO A 371 -2.79 9.97 7.37
C PRO A 371 -1.32 10.15 7.73
N MET A 372 -0.49 9.14 7.47
CA MET A 372 0.95 9.17 7.77
C MET A 372 1.75 10.05 6.79
N ARG A 373 1.20 10.31 5.59
CA ARG A 373 1.80 11.21 4.60
C ARG A 373 1.40 12.67 4.78
N VAL A 374 0.33 12.95 5.52
CA VAL A 374 -0.16 14.33 5.76
C VAL A 374 0.91 15.22 6.43
N PRO A 375 1.65 14.76 7.47
CA PRO A 375 2.71 15.56 8.07
C PRO A 375 3.81 15.95 7.06
N TRP A 376 4.24 14.99 6.23
CA TRP A 376 5.22 15.23 5.15
C TRP A 376 4.70 16.25 4.14
N ALA A 377 3.51 16.02 3.59
CA ALA A 377 2.88 16.90 2.62
C ALA A 377 2.77 18.34 3.14
N THR A 378 2.31 18.49 4.38
CA THR A 378 2.17 19.80 5.02
C THR A 378 3.51 20.52 5.14
N LYS A 379 4.55 19.81 5.60
CA LYS A 379 5.89 20.39 5.74
C LYS A 379 6.52 20.78 4.41
N ILE A 380 6.29 19.99 3.36
CA ILE A 380 6.76 20.28 2.01
C ILE A 380 6.03 21.52 1.46
N LEU A 381 4.70 21.58 1.56
CA LEU A 381 3.88 22.69 1.07
C LEU A 381 4.11 24.01 1.83
N GLU A 382 4.50 23.94 3.10
CA GLU A 382 4.87 25.12 3.92
C GLU A 382 6.30 25.63 3.65
N SER A 383 7.06 24.95 2.80
CA SER A 383 8.47 25.23 2.59
C SER A 383 8.79 25.83 1.24
N ASP A 384 10.05 26.22 1.08
CA ASP A 384 10.62 26.75 -0.15
C ASP A 384 11.16 25.64 -1.09
N LEU A 385 10.76 24.39 -0.88
CA LEU A 385 11.21 23.27 -1.70
C LEU A 385 10.47 23.20 -3.04
N ASN A 386 11.21 22.94 -4.13
CA ASN A 386 10.61 22.73 -5.45
C ASN A 386 10.08 21.29 -5.60
N VAL A 387 9.04 20.96 -4.83
CA VAL A 387 8.36 19.67 -4.90
C VAL A 387 6.96 19.86 -5.44
N LYS A 388 6.70 19.27 -6.61
CA LYS A 388 5.34 19.11 -7.10
C LYS A 388 4.68 17.94 -6.40
N MET A 389 3.53 18.16 -5.77
CA MET A 389 2.75 17.10 -5.13
C MET A 389 1.52 16.77 -5.96
N HIS A 390 1.35 15.50 -6.31
CA HIS A 390 0.16 14.97 -6.96
C HIS A 390 -0.44 13.87 -6.09
N PHE A 391 -1.65 14.14 -5.58
CA PHE A 391 -2.38 13.18 -4.76
C PHE A 391 -3.41 12.44 -5.61
N SER A 392 -3.29 11.12 -5.68
CA SER A 392 -4.25 10.27 -6.39
C SER A 392 -5.38 9.84 -5.45
N ASN A 393 -6.63 9.93 -5.93
CA ASN A 393 -7.78 9.34 -5.27
C ASN A 393 -8.16 8.03 -5.98
N HIS A 394 -7.87 6.89 -5.36
CA HIS A 394 -8.14 5.58 -5.96
C HIS A 394 -9.61 5.15 -5.88
N HIS A 395 -10.46 5.96 -5.26
CA HIS A 395 -11.86 5.60 -4.97
C HIS A 395 -12.88 6.19 -5.93
N VAL A 396 -12.47 7.02 -6.90
CA VAL A 396 -13.39 7.78 -7.75
C VAL A 396 -13.12 7.51 -9.22
N LYS A 397 -14.06 6.82 -9.86
CA LYS A 397 -14.01 6.53 -11.29
C LYS A 397 -14.00 7.85 -12.09
N GLY A 398 -13.06 7.99 -13.01
CA GLY A 398 -12.92 9.18 -13.88
C GLY A 398 -11.95 10.25 -13.37
N GLU A 399 -11.53 10.18 -12.10
CA GLU A 399 -10.43 11.01 -11.56
C GLU A 399 -9.07 10.27 -11.56
N VAL A 400 -9.10 8.96 -11.84
CA VAL A 400 -7.91 8.13 -11.94
C VAL A 400 -7.31 8.28 -13.33
N ALA A 401 -6.07 8.76 -13.40
CA ALA A 401 -5.31 8.82 -14.64
C ALA A 401 -5.20 7.43 -15.28
N THR A 402 -5.25 7.36 -16.61
CA THR A 402 -4.87 6.13 -17.33
C THR A 402 -3.41 5.79 -17.02
N MET A 403 -3.02 4.52 -17.18
CA MET A 403 -1.65 4.11 -16.92
C MET A 403 -0.63 4.89 -17.78
N ASP A 404 -0.95 5.17 -19.05
CA ASP A 404 -0.10 5.99 -19.92
C ASP A 404 0.00 7.44 -19.44
N ALA A 405 -1.11 8.04 -19.00
CA ALA A 405 -1.10 9.41 -18.46
C ALA A 405 -0.33 9.48 -17.14
N TYR A 406 -0.45 8.45 -16.30
CA TYR A 406 0.31 8.27 -15.08
C TYR A 406 1.81 8.18 -15.37
N ALA A 407 2.23 7.28 -16.25
CA ALA A 407 3.62 7.09 -16.65
C ALA A 407 4.22 8.37 -17.22
N ARG A 408 3.54 9.04 -18.15
CA ARG A 408 3.99 10.33 -18.70
C ARG A 408 4.11 11.42 -17.63
N ALA A 409 3.20 11.48 -16.67
CA ALA A 409 3.29 12.44 -15.57
C ALA A 409 4.51 12.16 -14.67
N LEU A 410 4.80 10.88 -14.40
CA LEU A 410 5.97 10.46 -13.64
C LEU A 410 7.28 10.73 -14.41
N SER A 411 7.31 10.49 -15.73
CA SER A 411 8.47 10.71 -16.60
C SER A 411 8.95 12.15 -16.69
N ARG A 412 8.11 13.13 -16.33
CA ARG A 412 8.51 14.53 -16.22
C ARG A 412 9.43 14.83 -15.03
N ALA A 413 9.53 13.92 -14.06
CA ALA A 413 10.32 14.12 -12.86
C ALA A 413 11.82 13.82 -13.10
N LYS A 414 12.72 14.66 -12.57
CA LYS A 414 14.14 14.29 -12.39
C LYS A 414 14.33 13.43 -11.14
N VAL A 415 13.57 13.73 -10.09
CA VAL A 415 13.57 13.06 -8.79
C VAL A 415 12.14 12.66 -8.41
N SER A 416 11.93 11.39 -8.10
CA SER A 416 10.68 10.88 -7.55
C SER A 416 10.80 10.78 -6.03
N LEU A 417 10.00 11.57 -5.32
CA LEU A 417 9.87 11.53 -3.86
C LEU A 417 8.90 10.43 -3.45
N ILE A 418 9.39 9.46 -2.67
CA ILE A 418 8.63 8.31 -2.22
C ILE A 418 8.44 8.37 -0.70
N LEU A 419 7.19 8.46 -0.27
CA LEU A 419 6.80 8.41 1.14
C LEU A 419 6.25 7.00 1.44
N THR A 420 6.97 6.26 2.27
CA THR A 420 6.78 4.82 2.47
C THR A 420 5.76 4.53 3.56
N ALA A 421 5.52 5.47 4.48
CA ALA A 421 4.60 5.29 5.59
C ALA A 421 3.16 4.91 5.15
N ARG A 422 2.63 3.85 5.77
CA ARG A 422 1.26 3.34 5.61
C ARG A 422 0.43 3.59 6.85
N THR A 423 -0.88 3.47 6.70
CA THR A 423 -1.87 3.59 7.79
C THR A 423 -1.61 2.65 8.96
N THR A 424 -0.95 1.52 8.72
CA THR A 424 -0.58 0.53 9.74
C THR A 424 0.70 0.89 10.50
N MET A 425 1.24 2.10 10.30
CA MET A 425 2.58 2.54 10.76
C MET A 425 3.75 1.73 10.19
N GLN A 426 3.47 0.78 9.30
CA GLN A 426 4.51 0.06 8.57
C GLN A 426 5.03 0.93 7.43
N THR A 427 6.32 0.86 7.17
CA THR A 427 6.92 1.33 5.92
C THR A 427 6.97 0.15 4.96
N ALA A 428 6.56 0.39 3.72
CA ALA A 428 6.59 -0.61 2.67
C ALA A 428 7.16 0.02 1.42
N MET A 429 8.01 -0.73 0.72
CA MET A 429 8.47 -0.34 -0.60
C MET A 429 7.24 -0.30 -1.53
N THR A 430 7.12 0.76 -2.33
CA THR A 430 5.94 0.97 -3.17
C THR A 430 6.26 0.61 -4.62
N GLY A 431 5.22 0.30 -5.41
CA GLY A 431 5.40 0.12 -6.85
C GLY A 431 6.06 1.31 -7.55
N THR A 432 5.85 2.52 -7.01
CA THR A 432 6.45 3.77 -7.48
C THR A 432 7.98 3.76 -7.49
N VAL A 433 8.63 2.91 -6.68
CA VAL A 433 10.09 2.72 -6.74
C VAL A 433 10.49 2.19 -8.12
N TRP A 434 9.83 1.13 -8.58
CA TRP A 434 10.10 0.50 -9.86
C TRP A 434 9.68 1.38 -11.04
N GLU A 435 8.54 2.04 -10.91
CA GLU A 435 8.03 2.98 -11.92
C GLU A 435 8.97 4.19 -12.05
N ALA A 436 9.56 4.69 -10.94
CA ALA A 436 10.55 5.76 -10.97
C ALA A 436 11.82 5.32 -11.71
N ILE A 437 12.32 4.11 -11.47
CA ILE A 437 13.47 3.56 -12.19
C ILE A 437 13.18 3.48 -13.69
N LEU A 438 12.04 2.90 -14.07
CA LEU A 438 11.69 2.73 -15.49
C LEU A 438 11.40 4.03 -16.23
N THR A 439 10.94 5.07 -15.52
CA THR A 439 10.79 6.43 -16.06
C THR A 439 12.08 7.24 -16.01
N ASN A 440 13.20 6.60 -15.65
CA ASN A 440 14.53 7.20 -15.52
C ASN A 440 14.56 8.42 -14.57
N SER A 441 13.91 8.27 -13.42
CA SER A 441 13.85 9.28 -12.34
C SER A 441 14.67 8.79 -11.15
N MET A 442 15.46 9.68 -10.53
CA MET A 442 16.20 9.33 -9.32
C MET A 442 15.23 9.13 -8.15
N ILE A 443 15.42 8.08 -7.36
CA ILE A 443 14.59 7.82 -6.18
C ILE A 443 15.13 8.58 -4.96
N LEU A 444 14.25 9.36 -4.31
CA LEU A 444 14.46 9.94 -2.99
C LEU A 444 13.37 9.39 -2.06
N GLU A 445 13.73 8.48 -1.16
CA GLU A 445 12.77 7.65 -0.42
C GLU A 445 12.86 7.83 1.11
N GLU A 446 11.70 7.91 1.75
CA GLU A 446 11.58 7.84 3.21
C GLU A 446 12.11 6.49 3.70
N GLU A 447 13.09 6.51 4.60
CA GLU A 447 13.78 5.33 5.09
C GLU A 447 12.81 4.21 5.47
N SER A 448 12.99 3.05 4.82
CA SER A 448 12.16 1.87 4.99
C SER A 448 13.04 0.64 5.18
N VAL A 449 12.49 -0.38 5.83
CA VAL A 449 13.20 -1.65 6.04
C VAL A 449 13.31 -2.44 4.74
N GLU A 450 12.38 -2.25 3.79
CA GLU A 450 12.31 -3.07 2.58
C GLU A 450 13.22 -2.60 1.45
N ALA A 451 13.39 -1.29 1.25
CA ALA A 451 14.17 -0.78 0.12
C ALA A 451 15.63 -1.31 0.09
N PRO A 452 16.38 -1.38 1.23
CA PRO A 452 17.72 -1.97 1.26
C PRO A 452 17.78 -3.46 0.89
N HIS A 453 16.66 -4.18 0.93
CA HIS A 453 16.62 -5.59 0.52
C HIS A 453 16.57 -5.77 -1.00
N TYR A 454 16.22 -4.72 -1.74
CA TYR A 454 16.13 -4.71 -3.21
C TYR A 454 17.16 -3.79 -3.87
N LEU A 455 17.56 -2.71 -3.21
CA LEU A 455 18.41 -1.67 -3.78
C LEU A 455 19.53 -1.31 -2.81
N VAL A 456 20.63 -0.78 -3.34
CA VAL A 456 21.77 -0.34 -2.54
C VAL A 456 21.62 1.15 -2.21
N PRO A 457 21.51 1.54 -0.92
CA PRO A 457 21.40 2.94 -0.51
C PRO A 457 22.58 3.79 -1.01
N PHE A 458 22.28 5.01 -1.44
CA PHE A 458 23.23 5.97 -2.03
C PHE A 458 23.88 5.53 -3.35
N VAL A 459 23.48 4.39 -3.92
CA VAL A 459 23.91 3.94 -5.26
C VAL A 459 22.72 3.95 -6.22
N HIS A 460 21.60 3.34 -5.83
CA HIS A 460 20.38 3.27 -6.65
C HIS A 460 19.29 4.25 -6.18
N TYR A 461 19.37 4.72 -4.94
CA TYR A 461 18.42 5.67 -4.36
C TYR A 461 19.03 6.44 -3.19
N VAL A 462 18.41 7.54 -2.79
CA VAL A 462 18.82 8.32 -1.61
C VAL A 462 17.78 8.17 -0.49
N PRO A 463 18.10 7.54 0.64
CA PRO A 463 17.19 7.50 1.79
C PRO A 463 17.22 8.80 2.61
N PHE A 464 16.08 9.18 3.18
CA PHE A 464 15.98 10.21 4.22
C PHE A 464 15.10 9.75 5.39
N CYS A 465 15.45 10.15 6.62
CA CYS A 465 14.72 9.76 7.83
C CYS A 465 14.05 10.95 8.54
N SER A 466 14.28 12.18 8.06
CA SER A 466 13.76 13.40 8.67
C SER A 466 13.47 14.48 7.64
N TYR A 467 12.60 15.43 8.01
CA TYR A 467 12.32 16.58 7.15
C TYR A 467 13.53 17.48 6.93
N ALA A 468 14.43 17.60 7.92
CA ALA A 468 15.67 18.35 7.77
C ALA A 468 16.57 17.73 6.70
N GLN A 469 16.70 16.40 6.69
CA GLN A 469 17.43 15.68 5.64
C GLN A 469 16.75 15.82 4.28
N LEU A 470 15.44 15.59 4.19
CA LEU A 470 14.68 15.75 2.95
C LEU A 470 14.91 17.14 2.35
N LYS A 471 14.78 18.19 3.19
CA LYS A 471 14.99 19.57 2.77
C LYS A 471 16.40 19.81 2.28
N HIS A 472 17.40 19.31 3.01
CA HIS A 472 18.81 19.47 2.65
C HIS A 472 19.12 18.76 1.33
N TYR A 473 18.72 17.49 1.19
CA TYR A 473 19.00 16.70 0.00
C TYR A 473 18.35 17.29 -1.25
N ILE A 474 17.07 17.70 -1.19
CA ILE A 474 16.41 18.33 -2.36
C ILE A 474 17.19 19.56 -2.82
N LYS A 475 17.52 20.49 -1.90
CA LYS A 475 18.27 21.71 -2.24
C LYS A 475 19.65 21.44 -2.81
N TYR A 476 20.33 20.42 -2.30
CA TYR A 476 21.63 20.02 -2.84
C TYR A 476 21.49 19.40 -4.23
N LEU A 477 20.55 18.47 -4.41
CA LEU A 477 20.35 17.76 -5.67
C LEU A 477 19.92 18.70 -6.79
N GLU A 478 19.18 19.78 -6.48
CA GLU A 478 18.85 20.85 -7.44
C GLU A 478 20.08 21.54 -8.04
N GLN A 479 21.23 21.47 -7.36
CA GLN A 479 22.49 22.09 -7.76
C GLN A 479 23.47 21.11 -8.41
N ASP A 480 23.20 19.80 -8.36
CA ASP A 480 24.10 18.73 -8.84
C ASP A 480 23.34 17.72 -9.71
N GLU A 481 22.94 18.16 -10.91
CA GLU A 481 22.20 17.33 -11.88
C GLU A 481 23.03 16.14 -12.40
N GLU A 482 24.36 16.26 -12.39
CA GLU A 482 25.26 15.15 -12.72
C GLU A 482 25.12 14.01 -11.70
N LEU A 483 25.06 14.33 -10.40
CA LEU A 483 24.86 13.33 -9.36
C LEU A 483 23.48 12.66 -9.46
N VAL A 484 22.42 13.45 -9.72
CA VAL A 484 21.07 12.92 -9.98
C VAL A 484 21.10 11.95 -11.15
N SER A 485 21.79 12.33 -12.23
CA SER A 485 21.93 11.52 -13.44
C SER A 485 22.69 10.22 -13.20
N LEU A 486 23.73 10.28 -12.38
CA LEU A 486 24.54 9.12 -12.02
C LEU A 486 23.74 8.10 -11.21
N ILE A 487 22.99 8.53 -10.20
CA ILE A 487 22.19 7.64 -9.34
C ILE A 487 21.06 6.98 -10.15
N ARG A 488 20.30 7.75 -10.96
CA ARG A 488 19.23 7.17 -11.79
C ARG A 488 19.76 6.15 -12.80
N GLN A 489 20.93 6.40 -13.40
CA GLN A 489 21.52 5.48 -14.37
C GLN A 489 21.93 4.17 -13.68
N ASN A 490 22.62 4.25 -12.53
CA ASN A 490 22.96 3.06 -11.76
C ASN A 490 21.71 2.26 -11.37
N ALA A 491 20.62 2.93 -10.97
CA ALA A 491 19.36 2.25 -10.63
C ALA A 491 18.73 1.56 -11.86
N SER A 492 18.72 2.21 -13.02
CA SER A 492 18.21 1.62 -14.28
C SER A 492 19.05 0.42 -14.70
N ASP A 493 20.38 0.56 -14.72
CA ASP A 493 21.28 -0.51 -15.13
C ASP A 493 21.14 -1.72 -14.18
N PHE A 494 21.01 -1.46 -12.88
CA PHE A 494 20.79 -2.50 -11.88
C PHE A 494 19.45 -3.22 -12.06
N TYR A 495 18.38 -2.47 -12.37
CA TYR A 495 17.08 -3.05 -12.68
C TYR A 495 17.14 -3.95 -13.93
N ASP A 496 17.76 -3.49 -15.00
CA ASP A 496 17.88 -4.30 -16.23
C ASP A 496 18.71 -5.56 -15.99
N GLN A 497 19.72 -5.46 -15.14
CA GLN A 497 20.59 -6.59 -14.80
C GLN A 497 19.90 -7.64 -13.92
N TYR A 498 19.04 -7.27 -12.97
CA TYR A 498 18.56 -8.20 -11.93
C TYR A 498 17.04 -8.28 -11.78
N TYR A 499 16.30 -7.25 -12.18
CA TYR A 499 14.86 -7.13 -11.95
C TYR A 499 14.03 -7.04 -13.24
N SER A 500 14.62 -7.39 -14.38
CA SER A 500 13.94 -7.36 -15.67
C SER A 500 12.78 -8.38 -15.75
N PRO A 501 11.81 -8.15 -16.64
CA PRO A 501 10.77 -9.12 -16.97
C PRO A 501 11.30 -10.55 -17.24
N ASP A 502 12.42 -10.66 -17.95
CA ASP A 502 13.06 -11.92 -18.29
C ASP A 502 13.45 -12.70 -17.04
N HIS A 503 14.06 -12.03 -16.06
CA HIS A 503 14.43 -12.63 -14.77
C HIS A 503 13.19 -13.07 -13.98
N PHE A 504 12.14 -12.24 -13.95
CA PHE A 504 10.89 -12.59 -13.28
C PHE A 504 10.28 -13.87 -13.88
N TRP A 505 10.04 -13.88 -15.19
CA TRP A 505 9.37 -14.99 -15.86
C TRP A 505 10.22 -16.26 -15.88
N SER A 506 11.53 -16.14 -16.13
CA SER A 506 12.47 -17.27 -16.02
C SER A 506 12.43 -17.87 -14.61
N GLY A 507 12.52 -17.03 -13.57
CA GLY A 507 12.55 -17.48 -12.18
C GLY A 507 11.28 -18.19 -11.77
N ILE A 508 10.11 -17.57 -11.97
CA ILE A 508 8.86 -18.14 -11.46
C ILE A 508 8.44 -19.41 -12.21
N LEU A 509 8.67 -19.47 -13.53
CA LEU A 509 8.31 -20.66 -14.33
C LEU A 509 9.30 -21.81 -14.08
N SER A 510 10.60 -21.52 -13.93
CA SER A 510 11.58 -22.54 -13.54
C SER A 510 11.25 -23.15 -12.18
N LEU A 511 10.84 -22.30 -11.23
CA LEU A 511 10.46 -22.73 -9.89
C LEU A 511 9.20 -23.61 -9.90
N ALA A 512 8.20 -23.25 -10.72
CA ALA A 512 6.99 -24.05 -10.88
C ALA A 512 7.26 -25.42 -11.55
N ASP A 513 8.19 -25.48 -12.50
CA ASP A 513 8.61 -26.73 -13.15
C ASP A 513 9.41 -27.66 -12.21
N ALA A 514 10.18 -27.10 -11.27
CA ALA A 514 11.04 -27.88 -10.38
C ALA A 514 10.25 -28.66 -9.30
N ASN A 515 9.07 -28.17 -8.94
CA ASN A 515 8.23 -28.75 -7.89
C ASN A 515 7.11 -29.57 -8.55
N HIS A 516 7.26 -30.90 -8.57
CA HIS A 516 6.30 -31.85 -9.16
C HIS A 516 5.86 -32.92 -8.17
#